data_AF-A0A2C9XVU2-F1
#
_entry.id   AF-A0A2C9XVU2-F1
#
_cell.length_a   1.000
_cell.length_b   1.000
_cell.length_c   1.000
_cell.angle_alpha   90.00
_cell.angle_beta   90.00
_cell.angle_gamma   90.00
#
_symmetry.space_group_name_H-M   'P 1'
#
loop_
_entity.id
_entity.type
_entity.pdbx_description
1 polymer ?
#
loop_
_entity_poly.entity_id
_entity_poly.type
_entity_poly.pdbx_seq_one_letter_code
_entity_poly.pdbx_strand_id
1 'polypeptide(L)'
;MEHMLNEEDLYVTLSDLFAASNIDYENIASVARQFPIKYVESVLFNYIAPICHYNVITSYCMAFDSTSIINAVNNIKKNENRFINRIKIRILAVYFKFKFKDEWQKLKSLL
;
A
#
# COMPACT_ATOMS: atom_id res chain seq x y z
N MET A 1 17.94 -21.38 -2.81
CA MET A 1 16.58 -21.37 -2.25
C MET A 1 16.19 -19.90 -2.20
N GLU A 2 15.64 -19.39 -3.30
CA GLU A 2 15.13 -18.02 -3.34
C GLU A 2 13.92 -17.99 -2.40
N HIS A 3 14.03 -17.26 -1.29
CA HIS A 3 12.85 -16.89 -0.53
C HIS A 3 11.96 -16.14 -1.51
N MET A 4 10.91 -16.78 -2.02
CA MET A 4 9.90 -16.09 -2.81
C MET A 4 9.26 -15.07 -1.88
N LEU A 5 9.77 -13.85 -1.94
CA LEU A 5 9.21 -12.71 -1.25
C LEU A 5 7.73 -12.64 -1.62
N ASN A 6 6.87 -12.93 -0.65
CA ASN A 6 5.45 -13.00 -0.91
C ASN A 6 4.94 -11.57 -1.06
N GLU A 7 4.72 -11.12 -2.30
CA GLU A 7 4.19 -9.78 -2.56
C GLU A 7 2.86 -9.55 -1.86
N GLU A 8 2.09 -10.61 -1.62
CA GLU A 8 0.84 -10.57 -0.89
C GLU A 8 1.03 -10.13 0.56
N ASP A 9 2.07 -10.63 1.23
CA ASP A 9 2.44 -10.20 2.59
C ASP A 9 2.80 -8.72 2.59
N LEU A 10 3.53 -8.24 1.58
CA LEU A 10 3.82 -6.81 1.42
C LEU A 10 2.53 -5.98 1.28
N TYR A 11 1.55 -6.45 0.49
CA TYR A 11 0.29 -5.72 0.29
C TYR A 11 -0.52 -5.64 1.59
N VAL A 12 -0.67 -6.76 2.28
CA VAL A 12 -1.41 -6.84 3.54
C VAL A 12 -0.74 -5.95 4.59
N THR A 13 0.57 -6.12 4.79
CA THR A 13 1.30 -5.36 5.80
C THR A 13 1.36 -3.86 5.51
N LEU A 14 1.46 -3.43 4.25
CA LEU A 14 1.39 -2.00 3.92
C LEU A 14 -0.02 -1.42 4.13
N SER A 15 -1.07 -2.24 4.08
CA SER A 15 -2.44 -1.78 4.35
C SER A 15 -2.63 -1.39 5.83
N ASP A 16 -1.86 -1.99 6.73
CA ASP A 16 -1.88 -1.68 8.17
C ASP A 16 -1.48 -0.23 8.47
N LEU A 17 -0.73 0.44 7.57
CA LEU A 17 -0.46 1.88 7.65
C LEU A 17 -1.74 2.73 7.66
N PHE A 18 -2.85 2.19 7.18
CA PHE A 18 -4.14 2.88 7.09
C PHE A 18 -5.16 2.40 8.12
N ALA A 19 -4.80 1.41 8.96
CA ALA A 19 -5.62 0.98 10.09
C ALA A 19 -5.62 2.05 11.19
N ALA A 20 -6.80 2.39 11.70
CA ALA A 20 -6.93 3.50 12.64
C ALA A 20 -6.37 3.14 14.03
N SER A 21 -5.63 4.11 14.59
CA SER A 21 -5.21 4.32 16.00
C SER A 21 -3.81 3.85 16.45
N ASN A 22 -3.23 2.75 15.97
CA ASN A 22 -1.88 2.33 16.38
C ASN A 22 -1.14 1.61 15.25
N ILE A 23 -0.35 2.37 14.47
CA ILE A 23 0.46 1.81 13.39
C ILE A 23 1.73 1.19 13.97
N ASP A 24 1.92 -0.11 13.77
CA ASP A 24 3.15 -0.83 14.11
C ASP A 24 4.19 -0.72 12.99
N TYR A 25 4.94 0.38 13.00
CA TYR A 25 5.94 0.67 11.98
C TYR A 25 7.08 -0.37 11.92
N GLU A 26 7.43 -1.00 13.05
CA GLU A 26 8.50 -1.99 13.11
C GLU A 26 8.07 -3.31 12.44
N ASN A 27 6.86 -3.77 12.75
CA ASN A 27 6.29 -4.93 12.07
C ASN A 27 6.20 -4.68 10.55
N ILE A 28 5.73 -3.48 10.16
CA ILE A 28 5.62 -3.11 8.74
C ILE A 28 6.98 -3.06 8.06
N ALA A 29 7.99 -2.47 8.71
CA ALA A 29 9.35 -2.44 8.21
C ALA A 29 9.98 -3.83 8.07
N SER A 30 9.68 -4.77 8.97
CA SER A 30 10.25 -6.12 8.95
C SER A 30 9.94 -6.89 7.66
N VAL A 31 8.74 -6.69 7.10
CA VAL A 31 8.31 -7.25 5.82
C VAL A 31 8.82 -6.40 4.66
N ALA A 32 8.65 -5.07 4.74
CA ALA A 32 8.97 -4.18 3.64
C ALA A 32 10.49 -4.07 3.33
N ARG A 33 11.39 -4.23 4.32
CA ARG A 33 12.85 -4.26 4.12
C ARG A 33 13.33 -5.37 3.18
N GLN A 34 12.51 -6.40 2.99
CA GLN A 34 12.84 -7.49 2.10
C GLN A 34 12.72 -7.10 0.62
N PHE A 35 12.10 -5.94 0.32
CA PHE A 35 11.89 -5.42 -1.02
C PHE A 35 12.68 -4.13 -1.25
N PRO A 36 13.02 -3.79 -2.52
CA PRO A 36 13.64 -2.50 -2.82
C PRO A 36 12.73 -1.34 -2.38
N ILE A 37 13.29 -0.32 -1.71
CA ILE A 37 12.52 0.83 -1.22
C ILE A 37 11.65 1.51 -2.29
N LYS A 38 12.14 1.60 -3.53
CA LYS A 38 11.38 2.16 -4.67
C LYS A 38 10.16 1.30 -5.01
N TYR A 39 10.26 -0.02 -4.84
CA TYR A 39 9.16 -0.94 -5.04
C TYR A 39 8.12 -0.77 -3.93
N VAL A 40 8.55 -0.75 -2.67
CA VAL A 40 7.69 -0.50 -1.50
C VAL A 40 6.93 0.81 -1.67
N GLU A 41 7.62 1.90 -2.04
CA GLU A 41 7.00 3.20 -2.29
C GLU A 41 5.97 3.14 -3.43
N SER A 42 6.30 2.46 -4.53
CA SER A 42 5.38 2.28 -5.66
C SER A 42 4.14 1.51 -5.22
N VAL A 43 4.30 0.41 -4.49
CA VAL A 43 3.19 -0.42 -4.02
C VAL A 43 2.28 0.36 -3.08
N LEU A 44 2.87 1.05 -2.11
CA LEU A 44 2.14 1.85 -1.13
C LEU A 44 1.25 2.90 -1.82
N PHE A 45 1.81 3.69 -2.74
CA PHE A 45 1.09 4.85 -3.29
C PHE A 45 0.25 4.54 -4.54
N ASN A 46 0.63 3.56 -5.35
CA ASN A 46 -0.09 3.24 -6.59
C ASN A 46 -1.16 2.16 -6.41
N TYR A 47 -1.02 1.29 -5.41
CA TYR A 47 -1.95 0.18 -5.18
C TYR A 47 -2.66 0.27 -3.83
N ILE A 48 -1.92 0.31 -2.72
CA ILE A 48 -2.51 0.20 -1.38
C ILE A 48 -3.27 1.46 -0.97
N ALA A 49 -2.66 2.64 -1.06
CA ALA A 49 -3.30 3.89 -0.67
C ALA A 49 -4.62 4.16 -1.43
N PRO A 50 -4.73 3.92 -2.76
CA PRO A 50 -6.02 4.01 -3.46
C PRO A 50 -7.10 3.04 -2.95
N ILE A 51 -6.71 1.81 -2.57
CA ILE A 51 -7.63 0.80 -2.02
C ILE A 51 -8.10 1.22 -0.62
N CYS A 52 -7.18 1.65 0.23
CA CYS A 52 -7.43 1.93 1.64
C CYS A 52 -7.94 3.36 1.91
N HIS A 53 -7.72 4.31 1.01
CA HIS A 53 -8.06 5.72 1.23
C HIS A 53 -9.56 5.99 1.34
N TYR A 54 -10.40 5.28 0.58
CA TYR A 54 -11.85 5.44 0.66
C TYR A 54 -12.38 5.25 2.09
N ASN A 55 -11.66 4.48 2.89
CA ASN A 55 -12.04 4.16 4.26
C ASN A 55 -11.63 5.22 5.30
N VAL A 56 -10.76 6.18 4.95
CA VAL A 56 -10.40 7.31 5.83
C VAL A 56 -11.60 8.25 6.05
N ILE A 57 -12.60 8.19 5.16
CA ILE A 57 -13.83 8.99 5.23
C ILE A 57 -14.96 8.24 5.95
N THR A 58 -14.94 6.90 5.99
CA THR A 58 -16.07 6.07 6.45
C THR A 58 -15.74 5.08 7.58
N SER A 59 -14.54 5.14 8.18
CA SER A 59 -14.14 4.30 9.33
C SER A 59 -14.16 2.77 9.06
N TYR A 60 -14.08 2.34 7.80
CA TYR A 60 -14.29 0.92 7.41
C TYR A 60 -13.01 0.16 7.03
N CYS A 61 -11.82 0.74 7.26
CA CYS A 61 -10.56 0.11 6.80
C CYS A 61 -10.21 -1.17 7.58
N MET A 62 -10.86 -1.40 8.72
CA MET A 62 -10.58 -2.56 9.58
C MET A 62 -11.10 -3.90 9.03
N ALA A 63 -11.70 -3.94 7.84
CA ALA A 63 -12.38 -5.16 7.36
C ALA A 63 -11.96 -5.61 5.95
N PHE A 64 -10.84 -5.13 5.41
CA PHE A 64 -10.29 -5.80 4.23
C PHE A 64 -9.49 -7.01 4.71
N ASP A 65 -10.11 -8.19 4.67
CA ASP A 65 -9.38 -9.44 4.81
C ASP A 65 -8.27 -9.50 3.74
N SER A 66 -7.19 -10.24 4.00
CA SER A 66 -6.02 -10.33 3.12
C SER A 66 -6.40 -10.64 1.66
N THR A 67 -7.39 -11.51 1.45
CA THR A 67 -7.89 -11.89 0.12
C THR A 67 -8.50 -10.72 -0.63
N SER A 68 -9.25 -9.87 0.07
CA SER A 68 -9.85 -8.67 -0.51
C SER A 68 -8.79 -7.65 -0.97
N ILE A 69 -7.71 -7.48 -0.20
CA ILE A 69 -6.57 -6.62 -0.57
C ILE A 69 -5.89 -7.18 -1.82
N ILE A 70 -5.53 -8.46 -1.79
CA ILE A 70 -4.83 -9.13 -2.89
C ILE A 70 -5.65 -9.07 -4.18
N ASN A 71 -6.95 -9.36 -4.11
CA ASN A 71 -7.85 -9.30 -5.26
C ASN A 71 -7.98 -7.87 -5.82
N ALA A 72 -8.04 -6.86 -4.94
CA ALA A 72 -8.10 -5.47 -5.37
C ALA A 72 -6.81 -5.04 -6.09
N VAL A 73 -5.63 -5.39 -5.55
CA VAL A 73 -4.34 -5.14 -6.21
C VAL A 73 -4.28 -5.83 -7.57
N ASN A 74 -4.66 -7.11 -7.64
CA ASN A 74 -4.69 -7.88 -8.89
C ASN A 74 -5.64 -7.27 -9.93
N ASN A 75 -6.79 -6.77 -9.51
CA ASN A 75 -7.74 -6.10 -10.39
C ASN A 75 -7.20 -4.75 -10.92
N ILE A 76 -6.47 -3.99 -10.10
CA ILE A 76 -5.78 -2.77 -10.56
C ILE A 76 -4.71 -3.12 -11.58
N LYS A 77 -3.84 -4.10 -11.28
CA LYS A 77 -2.78 -4.57 -12.20
C LYS A 77 -3.38 -5.03 -13.54
N LYS A 78 -4.47 -5.80 -13.53
CA LYS A 78 -5.17 -6.27 -14.74
C LYS A 78 -5.74 -5.13 -15.60
N ASN A 79 -6.15 -4.02 -14.96
CA ASN A 79 -6.75 -2.87 -15.64
C ASN A 79 -5.77 -1.72 -15.90
N GLU A 80 -4.49 -1.85 -15.53
CA GLU A 80 -3.47 -0.82 -15.67
C GLU A 80 -3.19 -0.45 -17.14
N ASN A 81 -3.44 -1.38 -18.07
CA ASN A 81 -3.32 -1.17 -19.51
C ASN A 81 -4.30 -0.12 -20.06
N ARG A 82 -5.33 0.27 -19.29
CA ARG A 82 -6.23 1.36 -19.68
C ARG A 82 -5.62 2.70 -19.32
N PHE A 83 -5.29 3.49 -20.34
CA PHE A 83 -4.59 4.79 -20.21
C PHE A 83 -5.26 5.74 -19.18
N ILE A 84 -6.60 5.78 -19.15
CA ILE A 84 -7.38 6.62 -18.23
C ILE A 84 -7.17 6.18 -16.76
N ASN A 85 -7.15 4.88 -16.49
CA ASN A 85 -6.90 4.36 -15.14
C ASN A 85 -5.48 4.68 -14.68
N ARG A 86 -4.49 4.56 -15.58
CA ARG A 86 -3.10 4.89 -15.27
C ARG A 86 -2.91 6.36 -14.87
N ILE A 87 -3.59 7.28 -15.55
CA ILE A 87 -3.56 8.71 -15.20
C ILE A 87 -4.23 8.95 -13.85
N LYS A 88 -5.41 8.36 -13.61
CA LYS A 88 -6.10 8.46 -12.32
C LYS A 88 -5.25 7.96 -11.15
N ILE A 89 -4.62 6.79 -11.32
CA ILE A 89 -3.71 6.20 -10.31
C ILE A 89 -2.56 7.15 -10.02
N ARG A 90 -1.93 7.74 -11.05
CA ARG A 90 -0.82 8.69 -10.85
C ARG A 90 -1.24 9.94 -10.09
N ILE A 91 -2.39 10.54 -10.44
CA ILE A 91 -2.89 11.74 -9.75
C ILE A 91 -3.17 11.42 -8.28
N LEU A 92 -3.85 10.30 -8.00
CA LEU A 92 -4.14 9.84 -6.65
C LEU A 92 -2.86 9.51 -5.87
N ALA A 93 -1.88 8.86 -6.51
CA ALA A 93 -0.59 8.56 -5.89
C ALA A 93 0.15 9.83 -5.46
N VAL A 94 0.13 10.88 -6.29
CA VAL A 94 0.71 12.19 -5.92
C VAL A 94 -0.03 12.76 -4.71
N TYR A 95 -1.36 12.77 -4.72
CA TYR A 95 -2.15 13.20 -3.57
C TYR A 95 -1.82 12.40 -2.29
N PHE A 96 -1.69 11.08 -2.39
CA PHE A 96 -1.34 10.22 -1.25
C PHE A 96 0.08 10.41 -0.76
N LYS A 97 1.05 10.65 -1.65
CA LYS A 97 2.41 11.02 -1.24
C LYS A 97 2.43 12.30 -0.42
N PHE A 98 1.60 13.27 -0.76
CA PHE A 98 1.46 14.49 0.03
C PHE A 98 0.72 14.25 1.34
N LYS A 99 -0.42 13.53 1.30
CA LYS A 99 -1.25 13.28 2.47
C LYS A 99 -0.58 12.41 3.53
N PHE A 100 0.11 11.35 3.12
CA PHE A 100 0.74 10.36 4.00
C PHE A 100 2.27 10.52 4.04
N LYS A 101 2.74 11.75 3.84
CA LYS A 101 4.17 12.06 3.78
C LYS A 101 4.87 11.68 5.10
N ASP A 102 4.23 11.99 6.22
CA ASP A 102 4.82 11.80 7.54
C ASP A 102 4.90 10.32 7.92
N GLU A 103 3.84 9.55 7.64
CA GLU A 103 3.80 8.10 7.79
C GLU A 103 4.86 7.44 6.89
N TRP A 104 4.99 7.90 5.64
CA TRP A 104 6.01 7.41 4.73
C TRP A 104 7.43 7.74 5.21
N GLN A 105 7.70 8.94 5.72
CA GLN A 105 9.02 9.26 6.28
C GLN A 105 9.36 8.41 7.50
N LYS A 106 8.40 8.16 8.39
CA LYS A 106 8.57 7.27 9.54
C LYS A 106 8.93 5.85 9.09
N LEU A 107 8.11 5.26 8.22
CA LEU A 107 8.40 3.93 7.68
C LEU A 107 9.74 3.90 6.95
N LYS A 108 10.01 4.88 6.09
CA LYS A 108 11.26 4.99 5.33
C LYS A 108 12.51 5.08 6.20
N SER A 109 12.43 5.71 7.38
CA SER A 109 13.55 5.74 8.33
C SER A 109 13.91 4.36 8.88
N LEU A 110 12.96 3.43 8.79
CA LEU A 110 13.08 2.04 9.17
C LEU A 110 13.25 1.13 7.94
N LEU A 111 13.47 1.59 6.71
CA LEU A 111 13.70 0.73 5.54
C LEU A 111 15.14 0.81 5.06
#